data_AF-X7ZXE1-F1
#
_entry.id   AF-X7ZXE1-F1
#
_cell.length_a   1.000
_cell.length_b   1.000
_cell.length_c   1.000
_cell.angle_alpha   90.00
_cell.angle_beta   90.00
_cell.angle_gamma   90.00
#
_symmetry.space_group_name_H-M   'P 1'
#
loop_
_entity.id
_entity.type
_entity.pdbx_description
1 polymer ?
#
loop_
_entity_poly.entity_id
_entity_poly.type
_entity_poly.pdbx_seq_one_letter_code
_entity_poly.pdbx_strand_id
1 'polypeptide(L)' 'MQAKTGTVAVADPATGRALVNVQRLAGYLTTDNGHHLVFDLSMSGAVYPDVPTGLRQANDDVGMVAAALQQSFSK' A
#
# COMPACT_ATOMS: atom_id res chain seq x y z
N MET A 1 -1.63 14.44 -2.44
CA MET A 1 -2.39 13.27 -1.98
C MET A 1 -2.51 13.30 -0.47
N GLN A 2 -3.67 12.94 0.09
CA GLN A 2 -3.84 12.71 1.52
C GLN A 2 -4.43 11.31 1.72
N ALA A 3 -3.69 10.44 2.40
CA ALA A 3 -4.05 9.04 2.52
C ALA A 3 -3.55 8.45 3.83
N LYS A 4 -4.17 7.35 4.24
CA LYS A 4 -3.83 6.58 5.43
C LYS A 4 -3.49 5.15 5.06
N THR A 5 -2.40 4.66 5.64
CA THR A 5 -1.98 3.26 5.55
C THR A 5 -2.75 2.38 6.52
N GLY A 6 -2.99 1.12 6.12
CA GLY A 6 -3.44 0.04 7.00
C GLY A 6 -2.63 -1.22 6.73
N THR A 7 -1.99 -1.77 7.75
CA THR A 7 -1.06 -2.89 7.59
C THR A 7 -1.35 -3.96 8.62
N VAL A 8 -1.49 -5.21 8.17
CA VAL A 8 -1.52 -6.40 9.03
C VAL A 8 -0.51 -7.38 8.48
N ALA A 9 0.55 -7.61 9.25
CA ALA A 9 1.59 -8.57 8.94
C ALA A 9 1.83 -9.46 10.17
N VAL A 10 2.00 -10.75 9.95
CA VAL A 10 2.30 -11.74 10.99
C VAL A 10 3.50 -12.59 10.58
N ALA A 11 4.30 -13.02 11.55
CA ALA A 11 5.31 -14.03 11.33
C ALA A 11 4.67 -15.42 11.40
N ASP A 12 4.93 -16.27 10.41
CA ASP A 12 4.62 -17.69 10.47
C ASP A 12 5.60 -18.40 11.41
N PRO A 13 5.14 -18.97 12.54
CA PRO A 13 6.02 -19.62 13.50
C PRO A 13 6.68 -20.91 12.95
N ALA A 14 6.13 -21.53 11.91
CA ALA A 14 6.67 -22.77 11.34
C ALA A 14 7.80 -22.51 10.34
N THR A 15 7.72 -21.40 9.59
CA THR A 15 8.66 -21.09 8.49
C THR A 15 9.51 -19.84 8.73
N GLY A 16 9.17 -19.04 9.73
CA GLY A 16 9.79 -17.73 9.99
C GLY A 16 9.43 -16.65 8.97
N ARG A 17 8.64 -16.98 7.94
CA ARG A 17 8.25 -16.05 6.88
C ARG A 17 7.22 -15.05 7.37
N ALA A 18 7.15 -13.90 6.71
CA ALA A 18 6.07 -12.95 6.95
C ALA A 18 4.89 -13.18 6.01
N LEU A 19 3.70 -13.22 6.59
CA LEU A 19 2.43 -13.16 5.89
C LEU A 19 1.87 -11.75 6.05
N VAL A 20 1.84 -10.99 4.95
CA VAL A 20 1.16 -9.69 4.88
C VAL A 20 -0.28 -9.97 4.47
N ASN A 21 -1.15 -10.09 5.47
CA ASN A 21 -2.58 -10.37 5.27
C ASN A 21 -3.26 -9.22 4.54
N VAL A 22 -2.91 -7.98 4.91
CA VAL A 22 -3.32 -6.80 4.15
C VAL A 22 -2.28 -5.70 4.26
N GLN A 23 -2.03 -5.05 3.13
CA GLN A 23 -1.41 -3.75 3.02
C GLN A 23 -2.34 -2.84 2.22
N ARG A 24 -2.77 -1.75 2.82
CA ARG A 24 -3.77 -0.84 2.28
C ARG A 24 -3.28 0.59 2.30
N LEU A 25 -3.66 1.35 1.29
CA LEU A 25 -3.51 2.80 1.24
C LEU A 25 -4.81 3.39 0.68
N ALA A 26 -5.52 4.14 1.51
CA ALA A 26 -6.80 4.73 1.15
C ALA A 26 -6.82 6.22 1.46
N GLY A 27 -7.48 7.01 0.61
CA GLY A 27 -7.51 8.45 0.76
C GLY A 27 -8.08 9.15 -0.47
N TYR A 28 -7.59 10.36 -0.71
CA TYR A 28 -7.93 11.11 -1.91
C TYR A 28 -6.70 11.83 -2.49
N LEU A 29 -6.78 12.11 -3.78
CA LEU A 29 -5.89 13.04 -4.49
C LEU A 29 -6.69 14.21 -5.04
N THR A 30 -6.03 15.36 -5.16
CA THR A 30 -6.60 16.53 -5.82
C THR A 30 -6.11 16.54 -7.25
N THR A 31 -7.03 16.60 -8.20
CA THR A 31 -6.74 16.67 -9.63
C THR A 31 -6.39 18.10 -10.06
N ASP A 32 -5.90 18.28 -11.28
CA ASP A 32 -5.48 19.61 -11.78
C ASP A 32 -6.62 20.62 -11.88
N ASN A 33 -7.83 20.12 -12.16
CA ASN A 33 -9.05 20.91 -12.14
C ASN A 33 -9.64 21.08 -10.73
N GLY A 34 -8.89 20.72 -9.68
CA GLY A 34 -9.25 20.94 -8.27
C GLY A 34 -10.26 19.95 -7.69
N HIS A 35 -10.65 18.91 -8.43
CA HIS A 35 -11.57 17.89 -7.93
C HIS A 35 -10.85 16.90 -7.00
N HIS A 36 -11.59 16.34 -6.04
CA HIS A 36 -11.09 15.26 -5.20
C HIS A 36 -11.48 13.90 -5.79
N LEU A 37 -10.47 13.09 -6.11
CA LEU A 37 -10.65 11.70 -6.49
C LEU A 37 -10.34 10.82 -5.28
N VAL A 38 -11.35 10.10 -4.78
CA VAL A 38 -11.21 9.12 -3.69
C VAL A 38 -10.66 7.82 -4.26
N PHE A 39 -9.75 7.19 -3.53
CA PHE A 39 -9.15 5.92 -3.92
C PHE A 39 -8.96 4.98 -2.73
N ASP A 40 -8.90 3.69 -3.06
CA ASP A 40 -8.54 2.62 -2.15
C ASP A 40 -7.65 1.62 -2.87
N LEU A 41 -6.45 1.39 -2.34
CA LEU A 41 -5.51 0.40 -2.81
C LEU A 41 -5.33 -0.65 -1.72
N SER A 42 -5.57 -1.92 -2.03
CA SER A 42 -5.40 -3.02 -1.10
C SER A 42 -4.67 -4.18 -1.77
N MET A 43 -3.60 -4.66 -1.13
CA MET A 43 -2.87 -5.88 -1.47
C MET A 43 -3.03 -6.86 -0.31
N SER A 44 -3.30 -8.13 -0.62
CA SER A 44 -3.52 -9.17 0.39
C SER A 44 -2.80 -10.45 0.01
N GLY A 45 -2.43 -11.25 1.02
CA GLY A 45 -1.87 -12.59 0.81
C GLY A 45 -0.43 -12.62 0.31
N ALA A 46 0.33 -11.55 0.53
CA ALA A 46 1.74 -11.51 0.15
C ALA A 46 2.62 -12.23 1.19
N VAL A 47 3.64 -12.94 0.70
CA VAL A 47 4.57 -13.72 1.52
C VAL A 47 5.98 -13.17 1.33
N TYR A 48 6.68 -12.90 2.44
CA TYR A 48 8.04 -12.36 2.42
C TYR A 48 8.99 -13.18 3.31
N PRO A 49 10.32 -13.03 3.13
CA PRO A 49 11.31 -13.76 3.93
C PRO A 49 11.21 -13.49 5.44
N ASP A 50 10.87 -12.26 5.84
CA ASP A 50 10.76 -11.82 7.23
C ASP A 50 9.84 -10.59 7.36
N VAL A 51 9.40 -10.27 8.59
CA VAL A 51 8.44 -9.19 8.86
C VAL A 51 9.00 -7.81 8.49
N PRO A 52 10.23 -7.42 8.91
CA PRO A 52 10.83 -6.16 8.46
C PRO A 52 10.85 -5.97 6.94
N THR A 53 11.27 -7.00 6.20
CA THR A 53 11.29 -7.00 4.73
C THR A 53 9.90 -6.85 4.16
N GLY A 54 8.93 -7.62 4.66
CA GLY A 54 7.54 -7.58 4.20
C GLY A 54 6.86 -6.24 4.45
N LEU A 55 7.09 -5.62 5.62
CA LEU A 55 6.57 -4.29 5.92
C LEU A 55 7.13 -3.25 4.94
N ARG A 56 8.44 -3.25 4.68
CA ARG A 56 9.04 -2.27 3.76
C ARG A 56 8.53 -2.48 2.32
N GLN A 57 8.68 -3.68 1.78
CA GLN A 57 8.37 -3.96 0.37
C GLN A 57 6.88 -3.81 0.08
N ALA A 58 5.99 -4.27 0.97
CA ALA A 58 4.55 -4.09 0.78
C ALA A 58 4.17 -2.60 0.76
N ASN A 59 4.79 -1.76 1.61
CA ASN A 59 4.58 -0.31 1.57
C ASN A 59 5.11 0.30 0.25
N ASP A 60 6.27 -0.14 -0.22
CA ASP A 60 6.84 0.31 -1.50
C ASP A 60 5.90 -0.03 -2.67
N ASP A 61 5.34 -1.24 -2.70
CA ASP A 61 4.43 -1.71 -3.75
C ASP A 61 3.16 -0.86 -3.86
N VAL A 62 2.45 -0.63 -2.74
CA VAL A 62 1.26 0.24 -2.75
C VAL A 62 1.62 1.70 -3.01
N GLY A 63 2.82 2.13 -2.58
CA GLY A 63 3.35 3.47 -2.83
C GLY A 63 3.61 3.74 -4.31
N MET A 64 4.14 2.76 -5.05
CA MET A 64 4.34 2.86 -6.50
C MET A 64 3.01 3.04 -7.25
N VAL A 65 1.98 2.27 -6.90
CA VAL A 65 0.65 2.40 -7.51
C VAL A 65 0.03 3.76 -7.19
N ALA A 66 0.17 4.23 -5.95
CA ALA A 66 -0.32 5.55 -5.54
C ALA A 66 0.39 6.69 -6.29
N ALA A 67 1.70 6.58 -6.49
CA ALA A 67 2.47 7.53 -7.29
C ALA A 67 2.01 7.55 -8.75
N ALA A 68 1.75 6.38 -9.35
CA ALA A 68 1.22 6.28 -10.71
C ALA A 68 -0.18 6.89 -10.84
N LEU A 69 -1.06 6.68 -9.85
CA LEU A 69 -2.36 7.35 -9.77
C LEU A 69 -2.18 8.86 -9.69
N GLN A 70 -1.30 9.35 -8.82
CA GLN A 70 -1.04 10.78 -8.71
C GLN A 70 -0.53 11.37 -10.03
N GLN A 71 0.41 10.73 -10.71
CA GLN A 71 0.92 11.21 -12.01
C GLN A 71 -0.14 11.20 -13.12
N SER A 72 -1.13 10.32 -13.04
CA SER A 72 -2.20 10.21 -14.03
C SER A 72 -3.26 11.31 -13.88
N PHE A 73 -3.40 11.87 -12.67
CA PHE A 73 -4.48 12.79 -12.32
C PHE A 73 -4.00 14.17 -11.82
N SER A 74 -2.69 14.33 -11.60
CA SER A 74 -2.05 15.56 -11.18
C SER A 74 -0.90 15.92 -12.15
N LYS A 75 -1.17 16.72 -13.19
CA LYS A 75 -0.22 17.37 -14.10
C LYS A 75 -0.19 18.89 -13.92
#